data_AF-A0A1V1PT18-F1
#
_entry.id   AF-A0A1V1PT18-F1
#
_cell.length_a   1.000
_cell.length_b   1.000
_cell.length_c   1.000
_cell.angle_alpha   90.00
_cell.angle_beta   90.00
_cell.angle_gamma   90.00
#
_symmetry.space_group_name_H-M   'P 1'
#
loop_
_entity.id
_entity.type
_entity.pdbx_description
1 polymer ?
#
loop_
_entity_poly.entity_id
_entity_poly.type
_entity_poly.pdbx_seq_one_letter_code
_entity_poly.pdbx_strand_id
1 'polypeptide(L)'
;MGAALALQLYLIVRNMTAEGATVAEAVWRYFAYFTILTNSLVFAVLARGALKPGDERGLNAPRIELMMAVSITFVGVVYNLLLASRWNPQGLQKIADLGVHDAAPILGVLYWLLRPHGHHTWRDALFCALWPTSYAAYALTRGQFDGFYAYFFMDPTTLTWPELWLNVAGLSLAFVIGAFAFLTLDGAMARRAAAKLT
;
A
#
# COMPACT_ATOMS: atom_id res chain seq x y z
N MET A 1 6.86 1.17 -11.33
CA MET A 1 6.49 0.20 -10.28
C MET A 1 7.38 -1.04 -10.27
N GLY A 2 7.29 -1.94 -11.26
CA GLY A 2 8.03 -3.21 -11.24
C GLY A 2 9.55 -3.05 -11.08
N ALA A 3 10.15 -2.06 -11.75
CA ALA A 3 11.57 -1.75 -11.58
C ALA A 3 11.94 -1.28 -10.16
N ALA A 4 11.08 -0.51 -9.48
CA ALA A 4 11.33 -0.05 -8.11
C ALA A 4 11.25 -1.22 -7.12
N LEU A 5 10.27 -2.12 -7.28
CA LEU A 5 10.17 -3.37 -6.52
C LEU A 5 11.42 -4.25 -6.73
N ALA A 6 11.80 -4.48 -8.00
CA ALA A 6 12.98 -5.27 -8.33
C ALA A 6 14.27 -4.65 -7.77
N LEU A 7 14.42 -3.34 -7.85
CA LEU A 7 15.55 -2.62 -7.29
C LEU A 7 15.58 -2.74 -5.76
N GLN A 8 14.44 -2.57 -5.09
CA GLN A 8 14.35 -2.72 -3.64
C GLN A 8 14.67 -4.16 -3.19
N LEU A 9 14.21 -5.16 -3.93
CA LEU A 9 14.54 -6.57 -3.69
C LEU A 9 16.04 -6.84 -3.90
N TYR A 10 16.63 -6.31 -4.98
CA TYR A 10 18.06 -6.43 -5.22
C TYR A 10 18.88 -5.81 -4.08
N LEU A 11 18.53 -4.60 -3.66
CA LEU A 11 19.25 -3.88 -2.61
C LEU A 11 19.15 -4.58 -1.26
N ILE A 12 17.96 -5.06 -0.87
CA ILE A 12 17.82 -5.75 0.42
C ILE A 12 18.56 -7.09 0.45
N VAL A 13 18.50 -7.86 -0.65
CA VAL A 13 19.29 -9.10 -0.77
C VAL A 13 20.76 -8.79 -0.68
N ARG A 14 21.26 -7.87 -1.51
CA ARG A 14 22.67 -7.47 -1.52
C ARG A 14 23.16 -7.05 -0.13
N ASN A 15 22.43 -6.15 0.54
CA ASN A 15 22.85 -5.57 1.81
C ASN A 15 22.82 -6.61 2.93
N MET A 16 21.74 -7.38 3.06
CA MET A 16 21.62 -8.39 4.11
C MET A 16 22.61 -9.55 3.91
N THR A 17 22.85 -9.99 2.67
CA THR A 17 23.84 -11.06 2.43
C THR A 17 25.27 -10.59 2.67
N ALA A 18 25.57 -9.31 2.47
CA ALA A 18 26.87 -8.74 2.83
C ALA A 18 27.10 -8.74 4.35
N GLU A 19 26.02 -8.75 5.14
CA GLU A 19 26.04 -8.86 6.60
C GLU A 19 25.90 -10.32 7.11
N GLY A 20 25.93 -11.30 6.20
CA GLY A 20 25.93 -12.73 6.54
C GLY A 20 24.56 -13.40 6.55
N ALA A 21 23.47 -12.69 6.23
CA ALA A 21 22.16 -13.31 6.06
C ALA A 21 22.09 -14.17 4.79
N THR A 22 21.21 -15.16 4.79
CA THR A 22 20.85 -15.92 3.60
C THR A 22 19.94 -15.10 2.67
N VAL A 23 19.90 -15.48 1.39
CA VAL A 23 18.94 -14.89 0.43
C VAL A 23 17.49 -15.13 0.89
N ALA A 24 17.21 -16.27 1.50
CA ALA A 24 15.88 -16.59 2.02
C ALA A 24 15.45 -15.63 3.13
N GLU A 25 16.35 -15.31 4.07
CA GLU A 25 16.09 -14.32 5.13
C GLU A 25 15.89 -12.91 4.56
N ALA A 26 16.63 -12.54 3.52
CA ALA A 26 16.45 -11.24 2.87
C ALA A 26 15.11 -11.13 2.14
N VAL A 27 14.70 -12.18 1.42
CA VAL A 27 13.36 -12.26 0.80
C VAL A 27 12.27 -12.27 1.86
N TRP A 28 12.48 -12.97 2.98
CA TRP A 28 11.61 -12.90 4.13
C TRP A 28 11.52 -11.46 4.65
N ARG A 29 12.64 -10.75 4.82
CA ARG A 29 12.60 -9.35 5.25
C ARG A 29 11.87 -8.45 4.26
N TYR A 30 12.05 -8.66 2.96
CA TYR A 30 11.41 -7.88 1.90
C TYR A 30 9.87 -7.89 1.98
N PHE A 31 9.28 -9.06 2.21
CA PHE A 31 7.81 -9.20 2.29
C PHE A 31 7.23 -8.83 3.66
N ALA A 32 8.02 -8.33 4.61
CA ALA A 32 7.50 -7.87 5.90
C ALA A 32 6.74 -6.54 5.80
N TYR A 33 6.97 -5.75 4.74
CA TYR A 33 6.50 -4.37 4.64
C TYR A 33 5.16 -4.25 3.90
N PHE A 34 4.22 -3.49 4.46
CA PHE A 34 2.95 -3.13 3.81
C PHE A 34 3.18 -2.40 2.49
N THR A 35 4.20 -1.52 2.45
CA THR A 35 4.63 -0.82 1.24
C THR A 35 4.88 -1.80 0.09
N ILE A 36 5.64 -2.87 0.33
CA ILE A 36 6.02 -3.84 -0.71
C ILE A 36 4.82 -4.64 -1.19
N LEU A 37 3.98 -5.12 -0.27
CA LEU A 37 2.77 -5.88 -0.60
C LEU A 37 1.79 -5.03 -1.41
N THR A 38 1.57 -3.78 -1.01
CA THR A 38 0.65 -2.85 -1.68
C THR A 38 1.19 -2.41 -3.03
N ASN A 39 2.49 -2.11 -3.15
CA ASN A 39 3.12 -1.82 -4.43
C ASN A 39 3.07 -3.02 -5.40
N SER A 40 3.15 -4.25 -4.88
CA SER A 40 2.98 -5.48 -5.68
C SER A 40 1.55 -5.63 -6.18
N LEU A 41 0.54 -5.30 -5.36
CA LEU A 41 -0.85 -5.22 -5.79
C LEU A 41 -1.03 -4.19 -6.90
N VAL A 42 -0.51 -2.97 -6.73
CA VAL A 42 -0.57 -1.91 -7.77
C VAL A 42 0.08 -2.40 -9.06
N PHE A 43 1.27 -3.01 -8.99
CA PHE A 43 1.92 -3.59 -10.17
C PHE A 43 1.03 -4.61 -10.87
N ALA A 44 0.43 -5.54 -10.13
CA ALA A 44 -0.42 -6.58 -10.70
C ALA A 44 -1.70 -6.02 -11.34
N VAL A 45 -2.34 -5.04 -10.71
CA VAL A 45 -3.54 -4.35 -11.23
C VAL A 45 -3.22 -3.61 -12.54
N LEU A 46 -2.14 -2.81 -12.55
CA LEU A 46 -1.73 -2.05 -13.74
C LEU A 46 -1.25 -2.97 -14.87
N ALA A 47 -0.47 -4.01 -14.56
CA ALA A 47 0.00 -4.97 -15.54
C ALA A 47 -1.18 -5.73 -16.19
N ARG A 48 -2.15 -6.18 -15.39
CA ARG A 48 -3.35 -6.83 -15.92
C ARG A 48 -4.18 -5.86 -16.76
N GLY A 49 -4.36 -4.61 -16.32
CA GLY A 49 -5.06 -3.59 -17.08
C GLY A 49 -4.41 -3.27 -18.42
N ALA A 50 -3.07 -3.30 -18.50
CA ALA A 50 -2.34 -3.15 -19.76
C ALA A 50 -2.50 -4.37 -20.69
N LEU A 51 -2.52 -5.58 -20.14
CA LEU A 51 -2.69 -6.83 -20.91
C LEU A 51 -4.15 -7.07 -21.34
N LYS A 52 -5.12 -6.56 -20.57
CA LYS A 52 -6.56 -6.71 -20.80
C LYS A 52 -7.27 -5.35 -20.65
N PRO A 53 -7.07 -4.41 -21.58
CA PRO A 53 -7.68 -3.09 -21.50
C PRO A 53 -9.21 -3.18 -21.40
N GLY A 54 -9.78 -2.45 -20.43
CA GLY A 54 -11.24 -2.40 -20.22
C GLY A 54 -11.84 -3.60 -19.48
N ASP A 55 -11.07 -4.62 -19.11
CA ASP A 55 -11.59 -5.74 -18.33
C ASP A 55 -11.84 -5.30 -16.87
N GLU A 56 -13.09 -5.42 -16.40
CA GLU A 56 -13.54 -5.01 -15.06
C GLU A 56 -13.72 -6.20 -14.10
N ARG A 57 -13.02 -7.31 -14.33
CA ARG A 57 -13.09 -8.52 -13.48
C ARG A 57 -11.75 -8.80 -12.80
N GLY A 58 -11.76 -9.62 -11.75
CA GLY A 58 -10.53 -10.02 -11.06
C GLY A 58 -9.83 -8.81 -10.43
N LEU A 59 -8.53 -8.63 -10.72
CA LEU A 59 -7.75 -7.51 -10.16
C LEU A 59 -8.21 -6.13 -10.64
N ASN A 60 -8.86 -6.04 -11.80
CA ASN A 60 -9.39 -4.78 -12.32
C ASN A 60 -10.88 -4.61 -12.01
N ALA A 61 -11.44 -5.43 -11.11
CA ALA A 61 -12.77 -5.18 -10.60
C ALA A 61 -12.80 -3.84 -9.85
N PRO A 62 -13.82 -2.98 -10.05
CA PRO A 62 -13.84 -1.62 -9.50
C PRO A 62 -13.52 -1.57 -7.99
N ARG A 63 -14.08 -2.50 -7.20
CA ARG A 63 -13.82 -2.57 -5.74
C ARG A 63 -12.35 -2.87 -5.39
N ILE A 64 -11.65 -3.64 -6.22
CA ILE A 64 -10.21 -3.95 -6.05
C ILE A 64 -9.37 -2.74 -6.41
N GLU A 65 -9.73 -2.04 -7.49
CA GLU A 65 -9.06 -0.80 -7.91
C GLU A 65 -9.24 0.31 -6.85
N LEU A 66 -10.43 0.41 -6.23
CA LEU A 66 -10.67 1.29 -5.09
C LEU A 66 -9.80 0.91 -3.88
N MET A 67 -9.80 -0.36 -3.47
CA MET A 67 -8.96 -0.86 -2.37
C MET A 67 -7.48 -0.59 -2.62
N MET A 68 -7.01 -0.80 -3.85
CA MET A 68 -5.65 -0.51 -4.28
C MET A 68 -5.36 0.99 -4.15
N ALA A 69 -6.23 1.86 -4.67
CA ALA A 69 -6.03 3.31 -4.65
C ALA A 69 -5.96 3.85 -3.23
N VAL A 70 -6.90 3.47 -2.36
CA VAL A 70 -6.91 3.86 -0.95
C VAL A 70 -5.64 3.36 -0.23
N SER A 71 -5.26 2.10 -0.45
CA SER A 71 -4.09 1.50 0.20
C SER A 71 -2.78 2.13 -0.24
N ILE A 72 -2.61 2.42 -1.53
CA ILE A 72 -1.37 3.03 -2.01
C ILE A 72 -1.28 4.52 -1.63
N THR A 73 -2.41 5.23 -1.55
CA THR A 73 -2.43 6.57 -0.93
C THR A 73 -2.02 6.49 0.53
N PHE A 74 -2.51 5.51 1.28
CA PHE A 74 -2.13 5.30 2.67
C PHE A 74 -0.63 5.05 2.82
N VAL A 75 -0.01 4.26 1.94
CA VAL A 75 1.46 4.07 1.88
C VAL A 75 2.18 5.42 1.76
N GLY A 76 1.81 6.26 0.78
CA GLY A 76 2.47 7.54 0.56
C GLY A 76 2.30 8.51 1.73
N VAL A 77 1.09 8.59 2.29
CA VAL A 77 0.78 9.47 3.42
C VAL A 77 1.51 9.03 4.69
N VAL A 78 1.39 7.76 5.07
CA VAL A 78 2.03 7.24 6.29
C VAL A 78 3.54 7.34 6.18
N TYR A 79 4.12 7.03 5.03
CA TYR A 79 5.55 7.18 4.81
C TYR A 79 5.99 8.63 5.05
N ASN A 80 5.38 9.59 4.36
CA ASN A 80 5.78 10.99 4.44
C ASN A 80 5.56 11.59 5.84
N LEU A 81 4.51 11.19 6.56
CA LEU A 81 4.20 11.74 7.87
C LEU A 81 4.97 11.06 9.02
N LEU A 82 5.18 9.75 8.95
CA LEU A 82 5.68 8.98 10.09
C LEU A 82 7.09 8.39 9.88
N LEU A 83 7.54 8.19 8.64
CA LEU A 83 8.79 7.47 8.34
C LEU A 83 9.86 8.35 7.68
N ALA A 84 9.49 9.27 6.79
CA ALA A 84 10.45 10.00 5.94
C ALA A 84 11.51 10.79 6.74
N SER A 85 11.14 11.35 7.90
CA SER A 85 12.09 12.06 8.77
C SER A 85 13.12 11.15 9.46
N ARG A 86 12.88 9.84 9.49
CA ARG A 86 13.73 8.83 10.14
C ARG A 86 14.56 8.02 9.14
N TRP A 87 14.31 8.18 7.85
CA TRP A 87 14.92 7.39 6.78
C TRP A 87 15.56 8.33 5.75
N ASN A 88 16.89 8.30 5.65
CA ASN A 88 17.64 9.20 4.75
C ASN A 88 18.41 8.40 3.68
N PRO A 89 17.71 7.70 2.77
CA PRO A 89 18.35 6.83 1.80
C PRO A 89 19.17 7.63 0.79
N GLN A 90 20.30 7.06 0.35
CA GLN A 90 21.21 7.66 -0.64
C GLN A 90 21.36 6.77 -1.87
N GLY A 91 21.83 7.35 -2.98
CA GLY A 91 22.12 6.63 -4.22
C GLY A 91 20.93 5.79 -4.74
N LEU A 92 21.18 4.53 -5.09
CA LEU A 92 20.15 3.62 -5.61
C LEU A 92 19.02 3.37 -4.60
N GLN A 93 19.31 3.38 -3.29
CA GLN A 93 18.29 3.20 -2.26
C GLN A 93 17.28 4.36 -2.27
N LYS A 94 17.75 5.59 -2.55
CA LYS A 94 16.87 6.76 -2.69
C LYS A 94 15.94 6.63 -3.89
N ILE A 95 16.46 6.11 -5.00
CA ILE A 95 15.66 5.88 -6.22
C ILE A 95 14.58 4.82 -5.96
N ALA A 96 14.95 3.72 -5.31
CA ALA A 96 14.00 2.67 -4.94
C ALA A 96 12.91 3.23 -4.00
N ASP A 97 13.32 4.01 -2.99
CA ASP A 97 12.45 4.65 -2.01
C ASP A 97 11.42 5.59 -2.64
N LEU A 98 11.87 6.56 -3.45
CA LEU A 98 10.98 7.45 -4.22
C LEU A 98 10.04 6.65 -5.14
N GLY A 99 10.53 5.54 -5.68
CA GLY A 99 9.76 4.66 -6.54
C GLY A 99 8.56 4.03 -5.84
N VAL A 100 8.73 3.56 -4.59
CA VAL A 100 7.69 2.82 -3.84
C VAL A 100 6.86 3.71 -2.90
N HIS A 101 7.36 4.89 -2.52
CA HIS A 101 6.70 5.79 -1.58
C HIS A 101 6.10 7.04 -2.21
N ASP A 102 6.51 7.44 -3.43
CA ASP A 102 5.99 8.66 -4.08
C ASP A 102 5.43 8.37 -5.48
N ALA A 103 6.27 7.86 -6.39
CA ALA A 103 5.86 7.60 -7.77
C ALA A 103 4.72 6.58 -7.83
N ALA A 104 4.82 5.53 -7.03
CA ALA A 104 3.82 4.48 -6.91
C ALA A 104 2.43 4.98 -6.44
N PRO A 105 2.31 5.69 -5.31
CA PRO A 105 1.06 6.34 -4.92
C PRO A 105 0.47 7.25 -5.98
N ILE A 106 1.27 8.10 -6.61
CA ILE A 106 0.79 9.00 -7.66
C ILE A 106 0.21 8.18 -8.82
N LEU A 107 0.95 7.19 -9.32
CA LEU A 107 0.50 6.36 -10.44
C LEU A 107 -0.75 5.55 -10.11
N GLY A 108 -0.84 4.97 -8.91
CA GLY A 108 -2.00 4.19 -8.49
C GLY A 108 -3.26 5.03 -8.37
N VAL A 109 -3.16 6.25 -7.83
CA VAL A 109 -4.27 7.20 -7.76
C VAL A 109 -4.68 7.68 -9.16
N LEU A 110 -3.71 8.07 -10.00
CA LEU A 110 -3.99 8.47 -11.38
C LEU A 110 -4.65 7.35 -12.18
N TYR A 111 -4.19 6.11 -12.01
CA TYR A 111 -4.82 4.96 -12.65
C TYR A 111 -6.30 4.87 -12.28
N TRP A 112 -6.63 4.91 -10.98
CA TRP A 112 -8.02 4.84 -10.51
C TRP A 112 -8.88 6.02 -11.00
N LEU A 113 -8.33 7.24 -11.01
CA LEU A 113 -9.02 8.44 -11.51
C LEU A 113 -9.38 8.38 -13.01
N LEU A 114 -8.71 7.53 -13.78
CA LEU A 114 -8.96 7.33 -15.20
C LEU A 114 -9.97 6.20 -15.47
N ARG A 115 -10.47 5.52 -14.42
CA ARG A 115 -11.44 4.42 -14.54
C ARG A 115 -12.88 4.93 -14.50
N PRO A 116 -13.86 4.14 -14.94
CA PRO A 116 -15.28 4.50 -14.80
C PRO A 116 -15.69 4.61 -13.33
N HIS A 117 -16.38 5.71 -12.99
CA HIS A 117 -16.81 6.05 -11.63
C HIS A 117 -18.32 5.93 -11.44
N GLY A 118 -18.77 5.79 -10.19
CA GLY A 118 -20.19 5.75 -9.82
C GLY A 118 -20.74 4.35 -9.53
N HIS A 119 -19.86 3.35 -9.45
CA HIS A 119 -20.22 1.95 -9.22
C HIS A 119 -20.01 1.51 -7.76
N HIS A 120 -19.52 2.39 -6.89
CA HIS A 120 -19.15 2.03 -5.53
C HIS A 120 -20.26 2.26 -4.50
N THR A 121 -20.26 1.40 -3.49
CA THR A 121 -21.16 1.44 -2.34
C THR A 121 -20.37 1.56 -1.03
N TRP A 122 -21.04 1.85 0.09
CA TRP A 122 -20.40 1.85 1.41
C TRP A 122 -19.79 0.48 1.77
N ARG A 123 -20.30 -0.61 1.19
CA ARG A 123 -19.74 -1.95 1.38
C ARG A 123 -18.36 -2.08 0.74
N ASP A 124 -18.08 -1.33 -0.32
CA ASP A 124 -16.76 -1.31 -0.96
C ASP A 124 -15.74 -0.58 -0.09
N ALA A 125 -16.12 0.46 0.67
CA ALA A 125 -15.24 1.05 1.69
C ALA A 125 -14.91 0.04 2.81
N LEU A 126 -15.88 -0.74 3.27
CA LEU A 126 -15.59 -1.81 4.24
C LEU A 126 -14.71 -2.91 3.63
N PHE A 127 -14.92 -3.25 2.36
CA PHE A 127 -14.06 -4.17 1.64
C PHE A 127 -12.61 -3.66 1.57
N CYS A 128 -12.40 -2.34 1.39
CA CYS A 128 -11.06 -1.76 1.39
C CYS A 128 -10.30 -2.04 2.69
N ALA A 129 -10.99 -2.04 3.84
CA ALA A 129 -10.38 -2.29 5.14
C ALA A 129 -9.80 -3.69 5.28
N LEU A 130 -10.23 -4.67 4.47
CA LEU A 130 -9.68 -6.02 4.49
C LEU A 130 -8.18 -6.04 4.23
N TRP A 131 -7.67 -5.15 3.38
CA TRP A 131 -6.25 -5.11 3.04
C TRP A 131 -5.35 -4.73 4.24
N PRO A 132 -5.52 -3.54 4.86
CA PRO A 132 -4.72 -3.18 6.04
C PRO A 132 -4.99 -4.08 7.25
N THR A 133 -6.21 -4.58 7.47
CA THR A 133 -6.46 -5.50 8.60
C THR A 133 -5.78 -6.84 8.40
N SER A 134 -5.79 -7.37 7.18
CA SER A 134 -5.04 -8.60 6.85
C SER A 134 -3.55 -8.38 7.01
N TYR A 135 -3.03 -7.22 6.61
CA TYR A 135 -1.64 -6.86 6.84
C TYR A 135 -1.30 -6.78 8.33
N ALA A 136 -2.15 -6.18 9.16
CA ALA A 136 -1.89 -6.08 10.59
C ALA A 136 -1.78 -7.46 11.24
N ALA A 137 -2.73 -8.36 10.94
CA ALA A 137 -2.67 -9.75 11.39
C ALA A 137 -1.40 -10.45 10.89
N TYR A 138 -1.07 -10.28 9.61
CA TYR A 138 0.15 -10.83 9.00
C TYR A 138 1.42 -10.30 9.67
N ALA A 139 1.56 -8.99 9.87
CA ALA A 139 2.75 -8.37 10.44
C ALA A 139 2.97 -8.80 11.89
N LEU A 140 1.90 -8.84 12.69
CA LEU A 140 1.98 -9.26 14.09
C LEU A 140 2.34 -10.75 14.21
N THR A 141 1.73 -11.60 13.39
CA THR A 141 2.05 -13.03 13.36
C THR A 141 3.47 -13.27 12.87
N ARG A 142 3.88 -12.57 11.80
CA ARG A 142 5.22 -12.69 11.22
C ARG A 142 6.31 -12.34 12.23
N GLY A 143 6.15 -11.22 12.94
CA GLY A 143 7.14 -10.76 13.90
C GLY A 143 7.32 -11.71 15.10
N GLN A 144 6.38 -12.62 15.37
CA GLN A 144 6.56 -13.65 16.40
C GLN A 144 7.61 -14.70 16.03
N PHE A 145 7.93 -14.88 14.74
CA PHE A 145 8.90 -15.89 14.31
C PHE A 145 10.36 -15.42 14.41
N ASP A 146 10.63 -14.14 14.12
CA ASP A 146 11.99 -13.61 14.03
C ASP A 146 12.22 -12.33 14.87
N GLY A 147 11.22 -11.91 15.65
CA GLY A 147 11.25 -10.70 16.46
C GLY A 147 11.24 -9.39 15.65
N PHE A 148 11.06 -9.45 14.32
CA PHE A 148 11.09 -8.26 13.49
C PHE A 148 9.71 -7.71 13.17
N TYR A 149 9.50 -6.47 13.57
CA TYR A 149 8.33 -5.67 13.23
C TYR A 149 8.73 -4.53 12.31
N ALA A 150 8.16 -4.51 11.09
CA ALA A 150 8.55 -3.56 10.04
C ALA A 150 8.33 -2.09 10.41
N TYR A 151 7.43 -1.82 11.35
CA TYR A 151 7.04 -0.49 11.77
C TYR A 151 7.08 -0.37 13.29
N PHE A 152 7.81 0.63 13.80
CA PHE A 152 7.96 0.87 15.24
C PHE A 152 6.61 1.10 15.96
N PHE A 153 5.61 1.64 15.27
CA PHE A 153 4.28 1.88 15.82
C PHE A 153 3.38 0.62 15.85
N MET A 154 3.88 -0.53 15.35
CA MET A 154 3.21 -1.83 15.40
C MET A 154 4.03 -2.88 16.16
N ASP A 155 5.07 -2.48 16.87
CA ASP A 155 6.01 -3.38 17.51
C ASP A 155 5.63 -3.64 19.00
N PRO A 156 5.11 -4.83 19.34
CA PRO A 156 4.73 -5.17 20.71
C PRO A 156 5.93 -5.38 21.64
N THR A 157 7.16 -5.41 21.13
CA THR A 157 8.37 -5.56 21.95
C THR A 157 8.87 -4.22 22.49
N THR A 158 8.46 -3.12 21.85
CA THR A 158 8.85 -1.75 22.24
C THR A 158 7.68 -0.91 22.73
N LEU A 159 6.43 -1.32 22.46
CA LEU A 159 5.21 -0.63 22.88
C LEU A 159 4.50 -1.37 24.02
N THR A 160 3.85 -0.61 24.90
CA THR A 160 2.84 -1.18 25.80
C THR A 160 1.57 -1.57 25.02
N TRP A 161 0.78 -2.51 25.55
CA TRP A 161 -0.48 -2.91 24.91
C TRP A 161 -1.42 -1.73 24.60
N PRO A 162 -1.64 -0.76 25.51
CA PRO A 162 -2.48 0.40 25.20
C PRO A 162 -1.94 1.26 24.06
N GLU A 163 -0.63 1.51 24.00
CA GLU A 163 0.00 2.28 22.92
C GLU A 163 -0.13 1.58 21.57
N LEU A 164 0.12 0.27 21.54
CA LEU A 164 -0.06 -0.54 20.33
C LEU A 164 -1.51 -0.47 19.84
N TRP A 165 -2.49 -0.66 20.72
CA TRP A 165 -3.91 -0.57 20.36
C TRP A 165 -4.30 0.82 19.87
N LEU A 166 -3.80 1.89 20.50
CA LEU A 166 -4.05 3.26 20.07
C LEU A 166 -3.46 3.54 18.68
N ASN A 167 -2.24 3.09 18.42
CA ASN A 167 -1.60 3.22 17.11
C ASN A 167 -2.39 2.48 16.02
N VAL A 168 -2.76 1.22 16.28
CA VAL A 168 -3.55 0.41 15.34
C VAL A 168 -4.92 1.04 15.09
N ALA A 169 -5.60 1.54 16.13
CA ALA A 169 -6.88 2.22 16.01
C ALA A 169 -6.75 3.52 15.20
N GLY A 170 -5.73 4.34 15.46
CA GLY A 170 -5.47 5.59 14.74
C GLY A 170 -5.19 5.37 13.25
N LEU A 171 -4.36 4.37 12.91
CA LEU A 171 -4.08 3.98 11.53
C LEU A 171 -5.33 3.44 10.83
N SER A 172 -6.11 2.61 11.52
CA SER A 172 -7.37 2.08 11.00
C SER A 172 -8.38 3.20 10.71
N LEU A 173 -8.51 4.17 11.63
CA LEU A 173 -9.37 5.33 11.45
C LEU A 173 -8.92 6.19 10.27
N ALA A 174 -7.61 6.48 10.17
CA ALA A 174 -7.06 7.24 9.05
C ALA A 174 -7.32 6.54 7.70
N PHE A 175 -7.19 5.21 7.65
CA PHE A 175 -7.52 4.43 6.46
C PHE A 175 -9.01 4.52 6.11
N VAL A 176 -9.90 4.36 7.09
CA VAL A 176 -11.35 4.47 6.89
C VAL A 176 -11.73 5.85 6.38
N ILE A 177 -11.18 6.93 6.96
CA ILE A 177 -11.38 8.30 6.47
C ILE A 177 -10.95 8.41 5.01
N GLY A 178 -9.78 7.86 4.66
CA GLY A 178 -9.30 7.80 3.28
C GLY A 178 -10.27 7.06 2.36
N ALA A 179 -10.77 5.89 2.76
CA ALA A 179 -11.72 5.10 1.98
C ALA A 179 -13.02 5.89 1.70
N PHE A 180 -13.57 6.56 2.72
CA PHE A 180 -14.73 7.42 2.54
C PHE A 180 -14.44 8.63 1.65
N ALA A 181 -13.26 9.26 1.76
CA ALA A 181 -12.86 10.35 0.88
C ALA A 181 -12.87 9.90 -0.60
N PHE A 182 -12.31 8.72 -0.90
CA PHE A 182 -12.36 8.15 -2.25
C PHE A 182 -13.78 7.83 -2.72
N LEU A 183 -14.65 7.30 -1.84
CA LEU A 183 -16.06 7.09 -2.19
C LEU A 183 -16.79 8.41 -2.51
N THR A 184 -16.53 9.47 -1.75
CA THR A 184 -17.12 10.78 -2.03
C THR A 184 -16.64 11.35 -3.36
N LEU A 185 -15.36 11.16 -3.67
CA LEU A 185 -14.75 11.58 -4.94
C LEU A 185 -15.34 10.81 -6.12
N ASP A 186 -15.50 9.48 -5.99
CA ASP A 186 -16.15 8.63 -6.99
C ASP A 186 -17.55 9.13 -7.33
N GLY A 187 -18.40 9.34 -6.32
CA GLY A 187 -19.75 9.85 -6.52
C GLY A 187 -19.78 11.26 -7.13
N ALA A 188 -18.83 12.13 -6.75
CA ALA A 188 -18.73 13.46 -7.35
C ALA A 188 -18.31 13.43 -8.82
N MET A 189 -17.39 12.54 -9.20
CA MET A 189 -16.96 12.35 -10.58
C MET A 189 -18.08 11.77 -11.44
N ALA A 190 -18.82 10.79 -10.93
CA ALA A 190 -19.99 10.22 -11.61
C ALA A 190 -21.07 11.27 -11.89
N ARG A 191 -21.41 12.11 -10.90
CA ARG A 191 -22.38 13.21 -11.08
C ARG A 191 -21.93 14.24 -12.12
N ARG A 192 -20.64 14.59 -12.12
CA ARG A 192 -20.06 15.53 -13.10
C ARG A 192 -20.06 14.97 -14.52
N ALA A 193 -19.81 13.66 -14.68
CA ALA A 193 -19.88 13.01 -15.97
C ALA A 193 -21.32 12.99 -16.52
N ALA A 194 -22.32 12.69 -15.68
CA ALA A 194 -23.72 12.72 -16.06
C ALA A 194 -24.18 14.12 -16.49
N ALA A 195 -23.78 15.18 -15.78
CA ALA A 195 -24.15 16.56 -16.10
C ALA A 195 -23.55 17.09 -17.42
N LYS A 196 -22.49 16.46 -17.96
CA LYS A 196 -21.92 16.83 -19.28
C LYS A 196 -22.67 16.20 -20.46
N LEU A 197 -23.54 15.23 -20.20
CA LEU A 197 -24.30 14.50 -21.20
C LEU A 197 -25.74 15.02 -21.36
N THR A 198 -26.17 15.93 -20.48
CA THR A 198 -27.46 16.62 -20.48
C THR A 198 -27.32 18.04 -21.02
#